data_AF-A0A9Q1BZL9-F1
#
_entry.id   AF-A0A9Q1BZL9-F1
#
_cell.length_a   1.000
_cell.length_b   1.000
_cell.length_c   1.000
_cell.angle_alpha   90.00
_cell.angle_beta   90.00
_cell.angle_gamma   90.00
#
_symmetry.space_group_name_H-M   'P 1'
#
loop_
_entity.id
_entity.type
_entity.pdbx_description
1 polymer ?
#
loop_
_entity_poly.entity_id
_entity_poly.type
_entity_poly.pdbx_seq_one_letter_code
_entity_poly.pdbx_strand_id
1 'polypeptide(L)'
;MNLEHSRSGDSVFLRKVFYRVIGKKWKSMKEATQLTKSMPAEMEVERESLRGKSVKLTEGMVLAKARSSDLENVKKLNCWGIGLTDVSIFAQMPKIEVIGVSVNNITNLEHFSHCPNLTELYIRKNCIADLGQVWYLKKLPKLKVLWLADNPCAAGEKYRYSVLKMLPNLQKLDNITVTNDEVNRAMEDGEDLPLPSPSFTNGHIPSNEDKENRDSSIEFMTLEETNTIREQLGLKPLPVEKLQNQMSPAKLKGPHSSMTSHRNSNVLSAVLTLLKELDEASLEVVANACKDKLASL
;
A
#
# COMPACT_ATOMS: atom_id res chain seq x y z
N MET A 1 32.49 48.04 -3.43
CA MET A 1 32.22 47.06 -2.36
C MET A 1 30.73 46.84 -2.33
N ASN A 2 30.23 45.71 -2.84
CA ASN A 2 28.86 45.27 -2.57
C ASN A 2 28.91 43.75 -2.42
N LEU A 3 28.71 43.32 -1.17
CA LEU A 3 28.67 41.93 -0.74
C LEU A 3 27.34 41.30 -1.16
N GLU A 4 27.31 40.63 -2.31
CA GLU A 4 26.19 39.75 -2.73
C GLU A 4 26.58 38.26 -2.73
N HIS A 5 27.41 37.82 -1.79
CA HIS A 5 27.75 36.40 -1.66
C HIS A 5 27.69 35.95 -0.19
N SER A 6 26.50 35.57 0.31
CA SER A 6 26.41 34.75 1.56
C SER A 6 25.07 34.06 1.84
N ARG A 7 23.93 34.43 1.24
CA ARG A 7 22.62 33.91 1.72
C ARG A 7 22.31 32.44 1.40
N SER A 8 22.91 31.85 0.36
CA SER A 8 22.68 30.45 0.00
C SER A 8 23.39 29.45 0.93
N GLY A 9 24.56 29.82 1.46
CA GLY A 9 25.33 28.97 2.38
C GLY A 9 24.71 28.87 3.77
N ASP A 10 24.10 29.95 4.23
CA ASP A 10 23.50 30.05 5.57
C ASP A 10 22.26 29.16 5.73
N SER A 11 21.42 29.03 4.69
CA SER A 11 20.29 28.09 4.70
C SER A 11 20.76 26.63 4.78
N VAL A 12 21.76 26.23 3.98
CA VAL A 12 22.33 24.87 4.02
C VAL A 12 23.03 24.58 5.35
N PHE A 13 23.64 25.59 5.97
CA PHE A 13 24.26 25.49 7.28
C PHE A 13 23.22 25.36 8.39
N LEU A 14 22.19 26.21 8.41
CA LEU A 14 21.05 26.10 9.34
C LEU A 14 20.30 24.77 9.14
N ARG A 15 20.20 24.27 7.91
CA ARG A 15 19.68 22.94 7.56
C ARG A 15 20.53 21.82 8.19
N LYS A 16 21.85 21.83 7.97
CA LYS A 16 22.77 20.86 8.57
C LYS A 16 22.76 20.96 10.09
N VAL A 17 22.69 22.16 10.66
CA VAL A 17 22.66 22.39 12.11
C VAL A 17 21.34 21.92 12.70
N PHE A 18 20.19 22.25 12.11
CA PHE A 18 18.88 21.78 12.56
C PHE A 18 18.78 20.24 12.50
N TYR A 19 19.13 19.61 11.38
CA TYR A 19 19.11 18.15 11.25
C TYR A 19 20.21 17.45 12.07
N ARG A 20 21.36 18.08 12.30
CA ARG A 20 22.42 17.57 13.19
C ARG A 20 22.06 17.76 14.66
N VAL A 21 21.34 18.81 15.03
CA VAL A 21 20.86 19.07 16.39
C VAL A 21 19.73 18.11 16.72
N ILE A 22 18.79 17.90 15.80
CA ILE A 22 17.77 16.86 15.90
C ILE A 22 18.48 15.49 15.95
N GLY A 23 19.28 15.11 14.94
CA GLY A 23 19.96 13.81 14.89
C GLY A 23 20.95 13.51 16.02
N LYS A 24 21.50 14.51 16.73
CA LYS A 24 22.36 14.32 17.91
C LYS A 24 21.59 14.23 19.24
N LYS A 25 20.35 14.72 19.32
CA LYS A 25 19.53 14.70 20.55
C LYS A 25 18.58 13.49 20.62
N TRP A 26 18.75 12.47 19.78
CA TRP A 26 17.84 11.31 19.76
C TRP A 26 18.12 10.36 20.94
N LYS A 27 17.60 10.70 22.12
CA LYS A 27 17.43 9.75 23.22
C LYS A 27 16.10 8.99 23.12
N SER A 28 15.08 9.55 22.43
CA SER A 28 13.78 8.91 22.19
C SER A 28 13.01 9.59 21.05
N MET A 29 12.33 8.81 20.18
CA MET A 29 11.55 9.33 19.04
C MET A 29 10.27 10.07 19.47
N LYS A 30 9.86 9.90 20.75
CA LYS A 30 8.75 10.65 21.36
C LYS A 30 9.02 12.15 21.47
N GLU A 31 10.28 12.56 21.66
CA GLU A 31 10.67 13.99 21.75
C GLU A 31 10.76 14.65 20.36
N ALA A 32 11.20 13.91 19.34
CA ALA A 32 11.24 14.38 17.95
C ALA A 32 9.83 14.69 17.40
N THR A 33 8.82 13.98 17.89
CA THR A 33 7.41 14.20 17.57
C THR A 33 6.89 15.56 18.06
N GLN A 34 7.44 16.10 19.16
CA GLN A 34 7.04 17.39 19.72
C GLN A 34 7.75 18.57 19.04
N LEU A 35 9.00 18.36 18.59
CA LEU A 35 9.83 19.35 17.89
C LEU A 35 9.41 19.61 16.43
N THR A 36 8.66 18.70 15.81
CA THR A 36 8.20 18.84 14.41
C THR A 36 6.96 19.73 14.23
N LYS A 37 6.35 20.21 15.33
CA LYS A 37 5.19 21.12 15.29
C LYS A 37 5.53 22.56 14.90
N SER A 38 6.80 22.97 14.89
CA SER A 38 7.23 24.34 14.61
C SER A 38 8.26 24.42 13.49
N MET A 39 7.86 24.12 12.25
CA MET A 39 8.74 24.24 11.09
C MET A 39 8.59 25.63 10.44
N PRO A 40 9.69 26.40 10.20
CA PRO A 40 9.59 27.72 9.57
C PRO A 40 9.17 27.62 8.10
N ALA A 41 8.36 28.58 7.64
CA ALA A 41 7.83 28.68 6.27
C ALA A 41 8.90 28.71 5.17
N GLU A 42 10.12 29.16 5.50
CA GLU A 42 11.28 29.23 4.61
C GLU A 42 11.70 27.85 4.05
N MET A 43 11.45 26.76 4.77
CA MET A 43 11.73 25.39 4.27
C MET A 43 10.63 24.85 3.34
N GLU A 44 9.46 25.49 3.25
CA GLU A 44 8.38 25.10 2.33
C GLU A 44 8.63 25.60 0.90
N VAL A 45 9.33 26.74 0.75
CA VAL A 45 9.70 27.33 -0.54
C VAL A 45 10.79 26.51 -1.26
N GLU A 46 11.78 25.98 -0.54
CA GLU A 46 12.84 25.15 -1.14
C GLU A 46 12.33 23.74 -1.53
N ARG A 47 11.23 23.27 -0.92
CA ARG A 47 10.54 22.01 -1.27
C ARG A 47 9.94 22.08 -2.67
N GLU A 48 9.40 23.23 -3.09
CA GLU A 48 8.88 23.40 -4.45
C GLU A 48 9.97 23.31 -5.51
N SER A 49 11.21 23.69 -5.17
CA SER A 49 12.37 23.58 -6.05
C SER A 49 12.88 22.13 -6.23
N LEU A 50 12.63 21.25 -5.25
CA LEU A 50 12.94 19.81 -5.33
C LEU A 50 11.78 18.95 -5.87
N ARG A 51 10.63 19.56 -6.14
CA ARG A 51 9.44 18.89 -6.67
C ARG A 51 9.71 18.39 -8.09
N GLY A 52 10.09 17.12 -8.23
CA GLY A 52 10.37 16.47 -9.52
C GLY A 52 11.69 15.69 -9.60
N LYS A 53 12.58 15.78 -8.60
CA LYS A 53 13.77 14.91 -8.54
C LYS A 53 13.41 13.62 -7.81
N SER A 54 13.43 12.51 -8.55
CA SER A 54 13.33 11.17 -7.98
C SER A 54 14.62 10.84 -7.22
N VAL A 55 14.52 10.63 -5.91
CA VAL A 55 15.66 10.26 -5.06
C VAL A 55 15.45 8.82 -4.59
N LYS A 56 16.39 7.94 -4.96
CA LYS A 56 16.46 6.57 -4.47
C LYS A 56 17.28 6.51 -3.20
N LEU A 57 16.77 5.82 -2.18
CA LEU A 57 17.53 5.53 -0.98
C LEU A 57 18.58 4.46 -1.28
N THR A 58 19.84 4.86 -1.43
CA THR A 58 20.96 3.94 -1.71
C THR A 58 21.55 3.36 -0.43
N GLU A 59 22.23 2.22 -0.55
CA GLU A 59 22.98 1.60 0.54
C GLU A 59 23.96 2.59 1.20
N GLY A 60 24.76 3.31 0.41
CA GLY A 60 25.69 4.31 0.95
C GLY A 60 25.00 5.39 1.79
N MET A 61 23.79 5.83 1.41
CA MET A 61 23.00 6.76 2.21
C MET A 61 22.52 6.14 3.53
N VAL A 62 22.11 4.87 3.49
CA VAL A 62 21.66 4.12 4.67
C VAL A 62 22.82 3.93 5.64
N LEU A 63 23.95 3.38 5.18
CA LEU A 63 25.13 3.13 6.01
C LEU A 63 25.65 4.43 6.64
N ALA A 64 25.72 5.51 5.87
CA ALA A 64 26.14 6.82 6.38
C ALA A 64 25.19 7.38 7.45
N LYS A 65 23.86 7.23 7.28
CA LYS A 65 22.88 7.73 8.26
C LYS A 65 22.74 6.83 9.48
N ALA A 66 22.81 5.52 9.30
CA ALA A 66 22.73 4.54 10.38
C ALA A 66 24.04 4.43 11.17
N ARG A 67 25.16 4.96 10.63
CA ARG A 67 26.53 4.73 11.14
C ARG A 67 26.80 3.23 11.31
N SER A 68 26.35 2.47 10.32
CA SER A 68 26.52 1.02 10.26
C SER A 68 27.47 0.70 9.12
N SER A 69 28.20 -0.41 9.26
CA SER A 69 29.00 -1.02 8.19
C SER A 69 28.20 -2.03 7.37
N ASP A 70 27.00 -2.37 7.83
CA ASP A 70 26.17 -3.44 7.27
C ASP A 70 24.67 -3.08 7.36
N LEU A 71 23.94 -3.35 6.28
CA LEU A 71 22.50 -3.12 6.16
C LEU A 71 21.68 -4.06 7.05
N GLU A 72 22.11 -5.31 7.21
CA GLU A 72 21.33 -6.33 7.92
C GLU A 72 21.16 -6.00 9.40
N ASN A 73 22.12 -5.27 9.97
CA ASN A 73 22.15 -4.91 11.39
C ASN A 73 21.54 -3.54 11.70
N VAL A 74 21.08 -2.81 10.68
CA VAL A 74 20.43 -1.51 10.89
C VAL A 74 19.06 -1.71 11.52
N LYS A 75 18.91 -1.25 12.76
CA LYS A 75 17.65 -1.31 13.51
C LYS A 75 16.79 -0.05 13.38
N LYS A 76 17.44 1.11 13.16
CA LYS A 76 16.76 2.40 13.16
C LYS A 76 17.30 3.24 12.02
N LEU A 77 16.41 3.78 11.20
CA LEU A 77 16.80 4.66 10.11
C LEU A 77 15.87 5.87 10.07
N ASN A 78 16.47 7.06 9.93
CA ASN A 78 15.75 8.29 9.67
C ASN A 78 16.27 8.96 8.40
N CYS A 79 15.38 9.15 7.44
CA CYS A 79 15.59 9.80 6.16
C CYS A 79 14.51 10.87 5.91
N TRP A 80 14.28 11.74 6.90
CA TRP A 80 13.34 12.85 6.79
C TRP A 80 13.76 13.88 5.74
N GLY A 81 12.83 14.37 4.91
CA GLY A 81 13.02 15.59 4.12
C GLY A 81 14.08 15.54 3.03
N ILE A 82 14.39 14.37 2.47
CA ILE A 82 15.41 14.22 1.43
C ILE A 82 14.84 13.97 0.03
N GLY A 83 13.51 14.00 -0.11
CA GLY A 83 12.82 13.84 -1.39
C GLY A 83 12.76 12.40 -1.89
N LEU A 84 12.77 11.41 -0.98
CA LEU A 84 12.73 9.99 -1.36
C LEU A 84 11.49 9.65 -2.17
N THR A 85 11.68 8.95 -3.28
CA THR A 85 10.62 8.31 -4.06
C THR A 85 10.77 6.79 -4.07
N ASP A 86 12.01 6.29 -4.12
CA ASP A 86 12.32 4.87 -4.12
C ASP A 86 12.95 4.45 -2.79
N VAL A 87 12.26 3.52 -2.13
CA VAL A 87 12.61 2.96 -0.82
C VAL A 87 12.75 1.44 -0.87
N SER A 88 12.99 0.86 -2.05
CA SER A 88 13.11 -0.58 -2.27
C SER A 88 14.19 -1.24 -1.40
N ILE A 89 15.20 -0.48 -0.98
CA ILE A 89 16.32 -0.95 -0.15
C ILE A 89 15.86 -1.53 1.20
N PHE A 90 14.68 -1.15 1.71
CA PHE A 90 14.16 -1.71 2.96
C PHE A 90 13.94 -3.23 2.90
N ALA A 91 13.77 -3.81 1.70
CA ALA A 91 13.72 -5.25 1.53
C ALA A 91 15.03 -5.97 1.93
N GLN A 92 16.16 -5.25 1.96
CA GLN A 92 17.47 -5.77 2.36
C GLN A 92 17.78 -5.51 3.84
N MET A 93 16.82 -5.03 4.62
CA MET A 93 17.02 -4.61 6.02
C MET A 93 16.09 -5.37 6.99
N PRO A 94 16.22 -6.70 7.14
CA PRO A 94 15.24 -7.53 7.86
C PRO A 94 15.16 -7.25 9.38
N LYS A 95 16.21 -6.68 9.99
CA LYS A 95 16.25 -6.33 11.42
C LYS A 95 15.80 -4.90 11.71
N ILE A 96 15.29 -4.16 10.72
CA ILE A 96 14.82 -2.80 10.97
C ILE A 96 13.58 -2.80 11.86
N GLU A 97 13.64 -2.01 12.93
CA GLU A 97 12.60 -1.89 13.94
C GLU A 97 11.88 -0.53 13.84
N VAL A 98 12.59 0.53 13.42
CA VAL A 98 12.05 1.90 13.38
C VAL A 98 12.46 2.62 12.10
N ILE A 99 11.47 3.11 11.34
CA ILE A 99 11.66 3.85 10.10
C ILE A 99 11.04 5.24 10.21
N GLY A 100 11.87 6.27 10.02
CA GLY A 100 11.45 7.66 9.82
C GLY A 100 11.69 8.11 8.38
N VAL A 101 10.63 8.27 7.60
CA VAL A 101 10.67 8.74 6.19
C VAL A 101 9.62 9.83 5.94
N SER A 102 9.29 10.59 6.97
CA SER A 102 8.33 11.69 6.84
C SER A 102 8.88 12.82 5.97
N VAL A 103 7.98 13.57 5.33
CA VAL A 103 8.31 14.68 4.43
C VAL A 103 9.16 14.19 3.25
N ASN A 104 8.66 13.21 2.52
CA ASN A 104 9.25 12.71 1.27
C ASN A 104 8.17 12.61 0.19
N ASN A 105 8.48 11.95 -0.92
CA ASN A 105 7.60 11.79 -2.09
C ASN A 105 7.24 10.31 -2.31
N ILE A 106 7.11 9.53 -1.23
CA ILE A 106 6.78 8.10 -1.30
C ILE A 106 5.30 7.95 -1.65
N THR A 107 4.98 7.06 -2.58
CA THR A 107 3.61 6.83 -3.09
C THR A 107 3.02 5.48 -2.71
N ASN A 108 3.86 4.48 -2.38
CA ASN A 108 3.45 3.11 -2.06
C ASN A 108 4.02 2.63 -0.73
N LEU A 109 3.36 1.65 -0.12
CA LEU A 109 3.76 1.03 1.15
C LEU A 109 4.32 -0.39 1.00
N GLU A 110 4.37 -0.92 -0.22
CA GLU A 110 4.74 -2.31 -0.51
C GLU A 110 6.11 -2.71 0.07
N HIS A 111 7.12 -1.86 -0.12
CA HIS A 111 8.48 -2.17 0.30
C HIS A 111 8.63 -2.38 1.82
N PHE A 112 7.77 -1.77 2.63
CA PHE A 112 7.79 -1.95 4.09
C PHE A 112 7.27 -3.32 4.53
N SER A 113 6.51 -4.04 3.68
CA SER A 113 6.01 -5.39 4.00
C SER A 113 7.13 -6.43 4.16
N HIS A 114 8.34 -6.13 3.67
CA HIS A 114 9.54 -6.96 3.80
C HIS A 114 10.28 -6.76 5.14
N CYS A 115 9.76 -5.94 6.04
CA CYS A 115 10.41 -5.60 7.31
C CYS A 115 9.69 -6.28 8.50
N PRO A 116 9.87 -7.59 8.76
CA PRO A 116 9.08 -8.34 9.74
C PRO A 116 9.25 -7.87 11.18
N ASN A 117 10.34 -7.15 11.48
CA ASN A 117 10.65 -6.61 12.80
C ASN A 117 10.18 -5.16 12.99
N LEU A 118 9.54 -4.56 11.99
CA LEU A 118 9.11 -3.17 12.05
C LEU A 118 8.08 -2.96 13.16
N THR A 119 8.39 -2.03 14.07
CA THR A 119 7.55 -1.66 15.22
C THR A 119 6.98 -0.25 15.08
N GLU A 120 7.73 0.66 14.46
CA GLU A 120 7.35 2.06 14.28
C GLU A 120 7.62 2.53 12.85
N LEU A 121 6.58 3.05 12.17
CA LEU A 121 6.66 3.61 10.83
C LEU A 121 6.14 5.06 10.81
N TYR A 122 7.03 6.01 10.52
CA TYR A 122 6.72 7.43 10.43
C TYR A 122 6.81 7.91 8.98
N ILE A 123 5.66 8.03 8.30
CA ILE A 123 5.56 8.37 6.88
C ILE A 123 4.66 9.60 6.62
N ARG A 124 4.50 10.46 7.64
CA ARG A 124 3.74 11.72 7.56
C ARG A 124 4.19 12.59 6.37
N LYS A 125 3.26 13.30 5.73
CA LYS A 125 3.53 14.28 4.64
C LYS A 125 4.29 13.65 3.47
N ASN A 126 3.75 12.54 2.96
CA ASN A 126 4.18 11.86 1.73
C ASN A 126 3.06 11.92 0.66
N CYS A 127 3.17 11.14 -0.41
CA CYS A 127 2.27 11.15 -1.56
C CYS A 127 1.42 9.86 -1.67
N ILE A 128 1.06 9.24 -0.54
CA ILE A 128 0.23 8.03 -0.53
C ILE A 128 -1.23 8.43 -0.77
N ALA A 129 -1.73 8.13 -1.97
CA ALA A 129 -3.09 8.52 -2.36
C ALA A 129 -4.15 7.49 -1.98
N ASP A 130 -3.83 6.20 -2.17
CA ASP A 130 -4.75 5.10 -1.94
C ASP A 130 -4.60 4.55 -0.51
N LEU A 131 -5.72 4.50 0.23
CA LEU A 131 -5.76 3.92 1.57
C LEU A 131 -5.60 2.39 1.56
N GLY A 132 -5.92 1.73 0.44
CA GLY A 132 -5.69 0.29 0.23
C GLY A 132 -4.23 -0.13 0.38
N GLN A 133 -3.28 0.80 0.22
CA GLN A 133 -1.85 0.57 0.49
C GLN A 133 -1.58 0.10 1.92
N VAL A 134 -2.46 0.40 2.88
CA VAL A 134 -2.33 -0.06 4.27
C VAL A 134 -2.39 -1.59 4.37
N TRP A 135 -2.96 -2.29 3.38
CA TRP A 135 -2.95 -3.74 3.33
C TRP A 135 -1.54 -4.33 3.38
N TYR A 136 -0.55 -3.69 2.75
CA TYR A 136 0.84 -4.16 2.80
C TYR A 136 1.39 -4.20 4.23
N LEU A 137 0.91 -3.31 5.11
CA LEU A 137 1.33 -3.25 6.50
C LEU A 137 0.67 -4.31 7.38
N LYS A 138 -0.43 -4.94 6.95
CA LYS A 138 -1.09 -5.99 7.74
C LYS A 138 -0.22 -7.24 7.90
N LYS A 139 0.77 -7.44 7.01
CA LYS A 139 1.77 -8.50 7.11
C LYS A 139 2.82 -8.26 8.22
N LEU A 140 2.78 -7.12 8.91
CA LEU A 140 3.78 -6.73 9.91
C LEU A 140 3.27 -7.02 11.33
N PRO A 141 3.62 -8.16 11.94
CA PRO A 141 3.03 -8.59 13.21
C PRO A 141 3.44 -7.73 14.42
N LYS A 142 4.53 -6.97 14.30
CA LYS A 142 5.11 -6.17 15.39
C LYS A 142 4.81 -4.68 15.28
N LEU A 143 4.10 -4.24 14.24
CA LEU A 143 3.84 -2.83 14.00
C LEU A 143 2.88 -2.29 15.07
N LYS A 144 3.33 -1.29 15.84
CA LYS A 144 2.60 -0.68 16.96
C LYS A 144 2.35 0.80 16.76
N VAL A 145 3.21 1.49 16.02
CA VAL A 145 3.11 2.94 15.79
C VAL A 145 3.12 3.21 14.29
N LEU A 146 2.09 3.89 13.81
CA LEU A 146 1.96 4.31 12.43
C LEU A 146 1.61 5.80 12.38
N TRP A 147 2.31 6.54 11.52
CA TRP A 147 2.01 7.94 11.27
C TRP A 147 1.90 8.22 9.77
N LEU A 148 0.67 8.38 9.31
CA LEU A 148 0.24 8.57 7.93
C LEU A 148 -0.39 9.96 7.67
N ALA A 149 -0.62 10.78 8.69
CA ALA A 149 -1.16 12.13 8.55
C ALA A 149 -0.45 12.96 7.46
N ASP A 150 -1.18 13.91 6.88
CA ASP A 150 -0.73 14.74 5.75
C ASP A 150 -0.37 13.94 4.48
N ASN A 151 -0.83 12.69 4.35
CA ASN A 151 -0.90 11.98 3.07
C ASN A 151 -2.32 12.13 2.48
N PRO A 152 -2.49 12.14 1.15
CA PRO A 152 -3.82 12.23 0.55
C PRO A 152 -4.78 11.12 1.00
N CYS A 153 -4.29 9.90 1.30
CA CYS A 153 -5.11 8.81 1.84
C CYS A 153 -5.71 9.08 3.23
N ALA A 154 -5.14 10.02 3.99
CA ALA A 154 -5.55 10.35 5.35
C ALA A 154 -6.64 11.44 5.42
N ALA A 155 -7.11 11.94 4.28
CA ALA A 155 -8.14 12.98 4.21
C ALA A 155 -9.59 12.45 4.35
N GLY A 156 -9.81 11.14 4.25
CA GLY A 156 -11.14 10.55 4.31
C GLY A 156 -11.73 10.50 5.72
N GLU A 157 -13.05 10.69 5.86
CA GLU A 157 -13.72 10.68 7.17
C GLU A 157 -13.59 9.36 7.93
N LYS A 158 -13.62 8.24 7.19
CA LYS A 158 -13.49 6.89 7.74
C LYS A 158 -12.05 6.38 7.79
N TYR A 159 -11.07 7.22 7.46
CA TYR A 159 -9.65 6.85 7.42
C TYR A 159 -9.20 6.15 8.71
N ARG A 160 -9.46 6.77 9.88
CA ARG A 160 -8.98 6.25 11.16
C ARG A 160 -9.55 4.86 11.45
N TYR A 161 -10.87 4.69 11.34
CA TYR A 161 -11.53 3.40 11.60
C TYR A 161 -11.12 2.34 10.57
N SER A 162 -10.99 2.69 9.30
CA SER A 162 -10.57 1.74 8.26
C SER A 162 -9.13 1.24 8.47
N VAL A 163 -8.23 2.13 8.90
CA VAL A 163 -6.85 1.75 9.28
C VAL A 163 -6.84 0.84 10.50
N LEU A 164 -7.63 1.16 11.54
CA LEU A 164 -7.70 0.35 12.76
C LEU A 164 -8.33 -1.02 12.52
N LYS A 165 -9.34 -1.11 11.65
CA LYS A 165 -9.92 -2.39 11.21
C LYS A 165 -8.88 -3.25 10.50
N MET A 166 -8.05 -2.64 9.64
CA MET A 166 -6.98 -3.34 8.93
C MET A 166 -5.79 -3.70 9.84
N LEU A 167 -5.46 -2.84 10.81
CA LEU A 167 -4.32 -2.97 11.72
C LEU A 167 -4.79 -2.94 13.19
N PRO A 168 -5.47 -3.98 13.68
CA PRO A 168 -6.09 -3.96 15.02
C PRO A 168 -5.07 -3.98 16.17
N ASN A 169 -3.82 -4.40 15.91
CA ASN A 169 -2.75 -4.44 16.92
C ASN A 169 -2.04 -3.09 17.12
N LEU A 170 -2.48 -2.05 16.40
CA LEU A 170 -1.84 -0.73 16.43
C LEU A 170 -2.11 -0.04 17.78
N GLN A 171 -1.05 0.45 18.42
CA GLN A 171 -1.14 1.16 19.71
C GLN A 171 -1.25 2.67 19.51
N LYS A 172 -0.74 3.19 18.39
CA LYS A 172 -0.72 4.62 18.10
C LYS A 172 -0.87 4.87 16.61
N LEU A 173 -1.83 5.71 16.25
CA LEU A 173 -2.07 6.18 14.90
C LEU A 173 -2.05 7.71 14.88
N ASP A 174 -1.20 8.29 14.02
CA ASP A 174 -1.08 9.74 13.81
C ASP A 174 -0.84 10.53 15.08
N ASN A 175 0.06 9.99 15.91
CA ASN A 175 0.42 10.52 17.22
C ASN A 175 -0.73 10.49 18.26
N ILE A 176 -1.84 9.82 17.97
CA ILE A 176 -2.96 9.60 18.89
C ILE A 176 -2.95 8.14 19.35
N THR A 177 -3.00 7.92 20.66
CA THR A 177 -3.10 6.56 21.23
C THR A 177 -4.40 5.92 20.80
N VAL A 178 -4.33 4.66 20.39
CA VAL A 178 -5.49 3.85 20.02
C VAL A 178 -6.04 3.20 21.29
N THR A 179 -7.35 3.28 21.50
CA THR A 179 -8.03 2.61 22.60
C THR A 179 -8.73 1.34 22.10
N ASN A 180 -8.93 0.36 22.98
CA ASN A 180 -9.65 -0.86 22.61
C ASN A 180 -11.09 -0.56 22.15
N ASP A 181 -11.73 0.46 22.73
CA ASP A 181 -13.07 0.88 22.31
C ASP A 181 -13.09 1.43 20.88
N GLU A 182 -12.05 2.16 20.47
CA GLU A 182 -11.90 2.60 19.08
C GLU A 182 -11.70 1.42 18.13
N VAL A 183 -10.93 0.41 18.52
CA VAL A 183 -10.72 -0.80 17.71
C VAL A 183 -12.02 -1.59 17.59
N ASN A 184 -12.78 -1.76 18.68
CA ASN A 184 -14.07 -2.45 18.65
C ASN A 184 -15.05 -1.75 17.71
N ARG A 185 -15.17 -0.41 17.81
CA ARG A 185 -15.97 0.38 16.86
C ARG A 185 -15.46 0.27 15.43
N ALA A 186 -14.15 0.24 15.22
CA ALA A 186 -13.56 0.05 13.89
C ALA A 186 -13.92 -1.31 13.27
N MET A 187 -14.05 -2.36 14.08
CA MET A 187 -14.45 -3.68 13.60
C MET A 187 -15.91 -3.71 13.12
N GLU A 188 -16.79 -2.92 13.76
CA GLU A 188 -18.21 -2.82 13.42
C GLU A 188 -18.47 -1.83 12.27
N ASP A 189 -17.90 -0.63 12.35
CA ASP A 189 -18.22 0.51 11.47
C ASP A 189 -17.14 0.79 10.41
N GLY A 190 -15.97 0.16 10.50
CA GLY A 190 -14.85 0.41 9.59
C GLY A 190 -15.09 -0.18 8.21
N GLU A 191 -14.66 0.55 7.17
CA GLU A 191 -14.72 0.06 5.80
C GLU A 191 -13.63 -0.97 5.53
N ASP A 192 -14.00 -2.02 4.81
CA ASP A 192 -13.04 -2.97 4.29
C ASP A 192 -12.24 -2.30 3.18
N LEU A 193 -10.96 -2.07 3.45
CA LEU A 193 -10.08 -1.50 2.45
C LEU A 193 -9.88 -2.52 1.32
N PRO A 194 -10.08 -2.10 0.06
CA PRO A 194 -9.83 -2.97 -1.07
C PRO A 194 -8.36 -3.38 -1.10
N LEU A 195 -8.09 -4.52 -1.73
CA LEU A 195 -6.72 -4.87 -2.09
C LEU A 195 -6.13 -3.70 -2.89
N PRO A 196 -4.91 -3.24 -2.58
CA PRO A 196 -4.23 -2.23 -3.37
C PRO A 196 -4.17 -2.76 -4.80
N SER A 197 -4.68 -1.96 -5.74
CA SER A 197 -4.57 -2.28 -7.14
C SER A 197 -3.08 -2.47 -7.46
N PRO A 198 -2.67 -3.52 -8.19
CA PRO A 198 -1.28 -3.67 -8.57
C PRO A 198 -0.90 -2.43 -9.40
N SER A 199 -0.15 -1.53 -8.78
CA SER A 199 0.49 -0.45 -9.48
C SER A 199 1.45 -1.11 -10.47
N PHE A 200 1.21 -0.90 -11.77
CA PHE A 200 2.14 -1.30 -12.83
C PHE A 200 3.49 -0.62 -12.57
N THR A 201 4.38 -1.30 -11.86
CA THR A 201 5.78 -0.94 -11.80
C THR A 201 6.43 -1.56 -13.03
N ASN A 202 6.85 -0.69 -13.94
CA ASN A 202 7.71 -1.08 -15.05
C ASN A 202 8.96 -1.77 -14.49
N GLY A 203 9.11 -3.05 -14.81
CA GLY A 203 10.36 -3.80 -14.80
C GLY A 203 10.86 -4.25 -13.43
N HIS A 204 10.49 -5.47 -13.03
CA HIS A 204 11.44 -6.57 -12.78
C HIS A 204 10.65 -7.84 -12.47
N ILE A 205 10.77 -8.87 -13.31
CA ILE A 205 10.32 -10.24 -13.02
C ILE A 205 11.53 -10.95 -12.41
N PRO A 206 11.54 -11.34 -11.13
CA PRO A 206 12.35 -12.45 -10.69
C PRO A 206 11.52 -13.72 -10.85
N SER A 207 11.87 -14.47 -11.89
CA SER A 207 11.61 -15.90 -11.96
C SER A 207 12.30 -16.59 -10.79
N ASN A 208 11.53 -17.19 -9.88
CA ASN A 208 11.62 -18.63 -9.63
C ASN A 208 10.54 -19.09 -8.64
N GLU A 209 10.01 -20.24 -8.99
CA GLU A 209 9.00 -21.03 -8.31
C GLU A 209 9.47 -21.43 -6.91
N ASP A 210 8.56 -21.39 -5.94
CA ASP A 210 8.29 -22.54 -5.08
C ASP A 210 6.90 -22.41 -4.46
N LYS A 211 6.14 -23.49 -4.60
CA LYS A 211 4.74 -23.67 -4.21
C LYS A 211 4.64 -24.03 -2.72
N GLU A 212 3.47 -23.67 -2.17
CA GLU A 212 2.77 -24.14 -0.96
C GLU A 212 2.44 -22.92 -0.08
N ASN A 213 1.21 -22.58 0.28
CA ASN A 213 -0.03 -23.34 0.34
C ASN A 213 -1.13 -22.25 0.39
N ARG A 214 -1.89 -22.05 -0.69
CA ARG A 214 -3.00 -21.09 -0.73
C ARG A 214 -4.30 -21.86 -0.49
N ASP A 215 -4.79 -21.76 0.74
CA ASP A 215 -6.22 -21.84 1.02
C ASP A 215 -6.87 -20.57 0.46
N SER A 216 -7.16 -20.62 -0.84
CA SER A 216 -8.13 -19.77 -1.50
C SER A 216 -9.07 -20.73 -2.17
N SER A 217 -10.30 -20.83 -1.68
CA SER A 217 -11.34 -21.67 -2.23
C SER A 217 -11.55 -21.34 -3.71
N ILE A 218 -10.86 -22.09 -4.57
CA ILE A 218 -11.08 -22.15 -6.00
C ILE A 218 -12.27 -23.08 -6.17
N GLU A 219 -13.40 -22.58 -6.64
CA GLU A 219 -14.50 -23.43 -7.08
C GLU A 219 -14.00 -24.28 -8.25
N PHE A 220 -13.67 -25.54 -7.97
CA PHE A 220 -13.35 -26.51 -9.00
C PHE A 220 -14.63 -26.85 -9.77
N MET A 221 -14.62 -26.59 -11.07
CA MET A 221 -15.63 -27.08 -12.00
C MET A 221 -15.67 -28.61 -11.94
N THR A 222 -16.86 -29.17 -11.85
CA THR A 222 -17.06 -30.62 -11.73
C THR A 222 -16.55 -31.35 -12.98
N LEU A 223 -16.20 -32.63 -12.84
CA LEU A 223 -15.77 -33.46 -13.98
C LEU A 223 -16.85 -33.54 -15.07
N GLU A 224 -18.11 -33.42 -14.67
CA GLU A 224 -19.28 -33.42 -15.54
C GLU A 224 -19.40 -32.10 -16.34
N GLU A 225 -19.21 -30.95 -15.68
CA GLU A 225 -19.13 -29.64 -16.35
C GLU A 225 -17.90 -29.57 -17.30
N THR A 226 -16.78 -30.15 -16.88
CA THR A 226 -15.55 -30.21 -17.68
C THR A 226 -15.73 -31.06 -18.94
N ASN A 227 -16.40 -32.21 -18.84
CA ASN A 227 -16.68 -33.07 -19.99
C ASN A 227 -17.75 -32.47 -20.91
N THR A 228 -18.73 -31.74 -20.36
CA THR A 228 -19.74 -31.00 -21.15
C THR A 228 -19.08 -29.96 -22.05
N ILE A 229 -18.10 -29.20 -21.52
CA ILE A 229 -17.34 -28.23 -22.32
C ILE A 229 -16.48 -28.91 -23.39
N ARG A 230 -15.88 -30.07 -23.09
CA ARG A 230 -15.09 -30.83 -24.07
C ARG A 230 -15.95 -31.29 -25.25
N GLU A 231 -17.16 -31.77 -24.99
CA GLU A 231 -18.09 -32.16 -26.05
C GLU A 231 -18.55 -30.98 -26.90
N GLN A 232 -18.84 -29.83 -26.28
CA GLN A 232 -19.19 -28.60 -27.01
C GLN A 232 -18.06 -28.08 -27.91
N LEU A 233 -16.81 -28.43 -27.57
CA LEU A 233 -15.61 -28.11 -28.34
C LEU A 233 -15.14 -29.26 -29.26
N GLY A 234 -15.93 -30.34 -29.39
CA GLY A 234 -15.64 -31.48 -30.28
C GLY A 234 -14.53 -32.42 -29.81
N LEU A 235 -14.15 -32.37 -28.53
CA LEU A 235 -13.11 -33.19 -27.91
C LEU A 235 -13.73 -34.38 -27.17
N LYS A 236 -13.03 -35.52 -27.16
CA LYS A 236 -13.47 -36.71 -26.41
C LYS A 236 -13.49 -36.45 -24.90
N PRO A 237 -14.54 -36.91 -24.18
CA PRO A 237 -14.64 -36.79 -22.74
C PRO A 237 -13.58 -37.64 -22.03
N LEU A 238 -13.14 -37.18 -20.86
CA LEU A 238 -12.13 -37.85 -20.05
C LEU A 238 -12.76 -39.03 -19.27
N PRO A 239 -12.12 -40.21 -19.21
CA PRO A 239 -12.66 -41.37 -18.50
C PRO A 239 -12.55 -41.21 -16.98
N VAL A 240 -13.58 -41.66 -16.27
CA VAL A 240 -13.79 -41.44 -14.82
C VAL A 240 -12.85 -42.28 -13.92
N GLU A 241 -12.16 -43.29 -14.43
CA GLU A 241 -11.51 -44.33 -13.59
C GLU A 241 -10.04 -44.08 -13.18
N LYS A 242 -9.51 -42.84 -13.22
CA LYS A 242 -8.14 -42.57 -12.72
C LYS A 242 -7.98 -41.41 -11.73
N LEU A 243 -9.07 -40.93 -11.15
CA LEU A 243 -9.05 -39.91 -10.09
C LEU A 243 -9.93 -40.32 -8.92
N GLN A 244 -9.61 -41.48 -8.32
CA GLN A 244 -10.31 -41.97 -7.12
C GLN A 244 -9.32 -42.42 -6.05
N ASN A 245 -8.24 -41.67 -5.88
CA ASN A 245 -7.35 -41.76 -4.72
C ASN A 245 -6.83 -40.37 -4.38
N GLN A 246 -7.70 -39.53 -3.80
CA GLN A 246 -7.40 -38.67 -2.66
C GLN A 246 -8.66 -37.85 -2.31
N MET A 247 -9.03 -37.90 -1.03
CA MET A 247 -10.07 -37.15 -0.29
C MET A 247 -11.45 -37.81 -0.14
N SER A 248 -11.72 -38.22 1.11
CA SER A 248 -12.99 -38.69 1.66
C SER A 248 -13.95 -37.51 1.99
N PRO A 249 -15.28 -37.74 2.14
CA PRO A 249 -16.29 -36.68 2.20
C PRO A 249 -16.79 -36.37 3.63
N ALA A 250 -17.15 -35.11 3.92
CA ALA A 250 -18.01 -34.78 5.07
C ALA A 250 -18.86 -33.50 4.87
N LYS A 251 -20.16 -33.75 4.61
CA LYS A 251 -21.40 -33.08 5.09
C LYS A 251 -21.79 -31.64 4.67
N LEU A 252 -22.88 -31.62 3.90
CA LEU A 252 -23.83 -30.53 3.61
C LEU A 252 -24.60 -29.97 4.83
N LYS A 253 -25.01 -28.68 4.78
CA LYS A 253 -26.42 -28.21 4.58
C LYS A 253 -26.64 -26.72 4.98
N GLY A 254 -27.35 -25.95 4.14
CA GLY A 254 -28.06 -24.69 4.48
C GLY A 254 -28.31 -23.75 3.28
N PRO A 255 -29.49 -23.09 3.11
CA PRO A 255 -30.03 -22.72 1.80
C PRO A 255 -29.65 -21.31 1.30
N HIS A 256 -29.30 -21.18 0.01
CA HIS A 256 -29.09 -19.89 -0.66
C HIS A 256 -30.34 -19.45 -1.44
N SER A 257 -30.90 -18.31 -1.05
CA SER A 257 -31.74 -17.46 -1.89
C SER A 257 -31.08 -16.08 -2.00
N SER A 258 -30.48 -15.77 -3.16
CA SER A 258 -30.26 -14.42 -3.75
C SER A 258 -29.15 -14.42 -4.83
N MET A 259 -29.23 -15.34 -5.79
CA MET A 259 -28.23 -15.48 -6.88
C MET A 259 -28.58 -14.69 -8.16
N THR A 260 -29.53 -13.75 -8.11
CA THR A 260 -29.94 -12.95 -9.28
C THR A 260 -29.44 -11.50 -9.26
N SER A 261 -29.20 -10.91 -8.07
CA SER A 261 -28.73 -9.51 -7.94
C SER A 261 -27.25 -9.35 -8.36
N HIS A 262 -26.41 -10.33 -8.02
CA HIS A 262 -24.95 -10.25 -8.21
C HIS A 262 -24.50 -10.38 -9.67
N ARG A 263 -25.26 -11.07 -10.53
CA ARG A 263 -24.91 -11.22 -11.95
C ARG A 263 -25.00 -9.89 -12.71
N ASN A 264 -26.03 -9.09 -12.44
CA ASN A 264 -26.21 -7.81 -13.11
C ASN A 264 -25.16 -6.78 -12.68
N SER A 265 -24.73 -6.82 -11.41
CA SER A 265 -23.64 -5.96 -10.90
C SER A 265 -22.30 -6.29 -11.57
N ASN A 266 -21.99 -7.58 -11.74
CA ASN A 266 -20.75 -8.00 -12.38
C ASN A 266 -20.70 -7.63 -13.87
N VAL A 267 -21.83 -7.79 -14.58
CA VAL A 267 -21.93 -7.38 -15.99
C VAL A 267 -21.81 -5.87 -16.14
N LEU A 268 -22.45 -5.08 -15.27
CA LEU A 268 -22.35 -3.62 -15.29
C LEU A 268 -20.91 -3.14 -15.03
N SER A 269 -20.22 -3.76 -14.06
CA SER A 269 -18.82 -3.43 -13.76
C SER A 269 -17.89 -3.72 -14.94
N ALA A 270 -18.10 -4.84 -15.63
CA ALA A 270 -17.34 -5.18 -16.84
C ALA A 270 -17.60 -4.18 -17.97
N VAL A 271 -18.87 -3.81 -18.22
CA VAL A 271 -19.23 -2.83 -19.26
C VAL A 271 -18.63 -1.45 -18.96
N LEU A 272 -18.73 -0.97 -17.71
CA LEU A 272 -18.16 0.32 -17.30
C LEU A 272 -16.63 0.36 -17.39
N THR A 273 -15.96 -0.78 -17.22
CA THR A 273 -14.50 -0.88 -17.38
C THR A 273 -14.12 -0.78 -18.85
N LEU A 274 -14.84 -1.47 -19.73
CA LEU A 274 -14.59 -1.43 -21.17
C LEU A 274 -14.88 -0.05 -21.79
N LEU A 275 -15.85 0.69 -21.26
CA LEU A 275 -16.15 2.06 -21.73
C LEU A 275 -15.00 3.05 -21.52
N LYS A 276 -14.11 2.83 -20.55
CA LYS A 276 -12.97 3.72 -20.27
C LYS A 276 -11.84 3.59 -21.29
N GLU A 277 -11.84 2.50 -22.07
CA GLU A 277 -10.81 2.18 -23.06
C GLU A 277 -11.22 2.59 -24.50
N LEU A 278 -12.41 3.18 -24.67
CA LEU A 278 -12.94 3.59 -25.98
C LEU A 278 -12.66 5.06 -26.28
N ASP A 279 -12.44 5.38 -27.55
CA ASP A 279 -12.33 6.76 -28.05
C ASP A 279 -13.71 7.42 -28.25
N GLU A 280 -13.71 8.73 -28.47
CA GLU A 280 -14.93 9.55 -28.54
C GLU A 280 -15.90 9.07 -29.64
N ALA A 281 -15.38 8.68 -30.80
CA ALA A 281 -16.19 8.16 -31.91
C ALA A 281 -16.82 6.80 -31.58
N SER A 282 -16.08 5.90 -30.91
CA SER A 282 -16.61 4.59 -30.49
C SER A 282 -17.61 4.71 -29.36
N LEU A 283 -17.43 5.67 -28.44
CA LEU A 283 -18.37 5.98 -27.37
C LEU A 283 -19.72 6.46 -27.91
N GLU A 284 -19.73 7.26 -28.98
CA GLU A 284 -20.97 7.72 -29.62
C GLU A 284 -21.76 6.56 -30.25
N VAL A 285 -21.08 5.60 -30.87
CA VAL A 285 -21.71 4.38 -31.42
C VAL A 285 -22.33 3.54 -30.30
N VAL A 286 -21.62 3.34 -29.19
CA VAL A 286 -22.15 2.58 -28.04
C VAL A 286 -23.34 3.31 -27.41
N ALA A 287 -23.29 4.64 -27.28
CA ALA A 287 -24.39 5.43 -26.76
C ALA A 287 -25.67 5.32 -27.62
N ASN A 288 -25.53 5.33 -28.95
CA ASN A 288 -26.64 5.14 -29.88
C ASN A 288 -27.20 3.71 -29.81
N ALA A 289 -26.34 2.69 -29.76
CA ALA A 289 -26.77 1.30 -29.60
C ALA A 289 -27.53 1.07 -28.28
N CYS A 290 -27.12 1.71 -27.18
CA CYS A 290 -27.85 1.68 -25.91
C CYS A 290 -29.22 2.35 -25.99
N LYS A 291 -29.32 3.50 -26.66
CA LYS A 291 -30.60 4.21 -26.89
C LYS A 291 -31.57 3.37 -27.72
N ASP A 292 -31.10 2.79 -28.81
CA ASP A 292 -31.91 1.93 -29.68
C ASP A 292 -32.40 0.69 -28.93
N LYS A 293 -31.54 0.09 -28.10
CA LYS A 293 -31.91 -1.06 -27.28
C LYS A 293 -32.96 -0.71 -26.23
N LEU A 294 -32.84 0.47 -25.59
CA LEU A 294 -33.84 0.97 -24.63
C LEU A 294 -35.18 1.32 -25.29
N ALA A 295 -35.18 1.81 -26.53
CA ALA A 295 -36.39 2.08 -27.29
C ALA A 295 -37.09 0.79 -27.78
N SER A 296 -36.38 -0.33 -27.82
CA SER A 296 -36.89 -1.65 -28.23
C SER A 296 -37.41 -2.53 -27.08
N LEU A 297 -37.29 -2.06 -25.83
CA LEU A 297 -37.78 -2.72 -24.61
C LEU A 297 -39.12 -2.13 -24.19
#